data_AF-A0A1Q7X4C5-F1
#
_entry.id   AF-A0A1Q7X4C5-F1
#
_cell.length_a   1.000
_cell.length_b   1.000
_cell.length_c   1.000
_cell.angle_alpha   90.00
_cell.angle_beta   90.00
_cell.angle_gamma   90.00
#
_symmetry.space_group_name_H-M   'P 1'
#
loop_
_entity.id
_entity.type
_entity.pdbx_description
1 polymer ?
#
loop_
_entity_poly.entity_id
_entity_poly.type
_entity_poly.pdbx_seq_one_letter_code
_entity_poly.pdbx_strand_id
1 'polypeptide(L)'
;MSDRRQPPPPSELIYVPGPSWLPVLAAAGLAGLLVGLFAWWPYAVVGAVLLLAALRAWFRKASDDVARLPREQRLSSAVLPAVPLRAPGAGPAEGQAPR
;
A
#
# COMPACT_ATOMS: atom_id res chain seq x y z
N MET A 1 -9.99 -34.06 -10.08
CA MET A 1 -9.68 -32.81 -10.81
C MET A 1 -10.06 -31.61 -9.96
N SER A 2 -9.11 -31.02 -9.23
CA SER A 2 -9.34 -29.75 -8.52
C SER A 2 -8.92 -28.60 -9.45
N ASP A 3 -9.90 -28.04 -10.15
CA ASP A 3 -9.73 -26.82 -10.93
C ASP A 3 -9.43 -25.67 -9.95
N ARG A 4 -8.13 -25.36 -9.77
CA ARG A 4 -7.69 -24.20 -9.03
C ARG A 4 -8.07 -23.01 -9.90
N ARG A 5 -9.25 -22.42 -9.64
CA ARG A 5 -9.69 -21.17 -10.26
C ARG A 5 -8.56 -20.16 -10.21
N GLN A 6 -7.81 -20.05 -11.31
CA GLN A 6 -6.88 -18.96 -11.47
C GLN A 6 -7.73 -17.71 -11.54
N PRO A 7 -7.48 -16.71 -10.67
CA PRO A 7 -8.20 -15.46 -10.72
C PRO A 7 -8.08 -14.87 -12.13
N PRO A 8 -9.13 -14.21 -12.65
CA PRO A 8 -9.02 -13.49 -13.90
C PRO A 8 -7.83 -12.52 -13.84
N PRO A 9 -7.13 -12.29 -14.97
CA PRO A 9 -5.97 -11.42 -15.01
C PRO A 9 -6.35 -10.01 -14.50
N PRO A 10 -5.51 -9.36 -13.68
CA PRO A 10 -5.82 -8.06 -13.09
C PRO A 10 -6.21 -7.03 -14.16
N SER A 11 -7.35 -6.38 -13.98
CA SER A 11 -7.79 -5.28 -14.86
C SER A 11 -7.00 -3.99 -14.65
N GLU A 12 -6.26 -3.90 -13.54
CA GLU A 12 -5.42 -2.77 -13.15
C GLU A 12 -4.04 -3.26 -12.72
N LEU A 13 -3.02 -2.43 -12.95
CA LEU A 13 -1.63 -2.70 -12.57
C LEU A 13 -1.44 -2.49 -11.05
N ILE A 14 -2.01 -3.38 -10.23
CA ILE A 14 -1.90 -3.33 -8.77
C ILE A 14 -0.64 -4.09 -8.35
N TYR A 15 0.29 -3.41 -7.66
CA TYR A 15 1.42 -4.06 -7.02
C TYR A 15 0.94 -4.88 -5.83
N VAL A 16 1.07 -6.20 -5.93
CA VAL A 16 0.79 -7.11 -4.81
C VAL A 16 2.11 -7.39 -4.09
N PRO A 17 2.25 -7.02 -2.80
CA PRO A 17 3.47 -7.31 -2.06
C PRO A 17 3.71 -8.81 -1.99
N GLY A 18 4.95 -9.23 -2.18
CA GLY A 18 5.32 -10.64 -2.05
C GLY A 18 5.05 -11.18 -0.64
N PRO A 19 4.80 -12.50 -0.50
CA PRO A 19 4.48 -13.12 0.78
C PRO A 19 5.52 -12.79 1.85
N SER A 20 5.06 -12.53 3.09
CA SER A 20 5.92 -12.05 4.19
C SER A 20 5.43 -12.56 5.54
N TRP A 21 6.35 -13.06 6.36
CA TRP A 21 6.10 -13.45 7.75
C TRP A 21 6.22 -12.29 8.76
N LEU A 22 6.64 -11.12 8.29
CA LEU A 22 6.84 -9.94 9.14
C LEU A 22 5.58 -9.51 9.92
N PRO A 23 4.36 -9.54 9.35
CA PRO A 23 3.15 -9.21 10.10
C PRO A 23 2.89 -10.18 11.27
N VAL A 24 3.16 -11.47 11.07
CA VAL A 24 2.99 -12.51 12.10
C VAL A 24 3.99 -12.30 13.23
N LEU A 25 5.25 -12.01 12.89
CA LEU A 25 6.30 -11.72 13.87
C LEU A 25 6.01 -10.43 14.66
N ALA A 26 5.49 -9.39 14.01
CA ALA A 26 5.08 -8.16 14.67
C ALA A 26 3.91 -8.41 15.63
N ALA A 27 2.90 -9.17 15.20
CA ALA A 27 1.78 -9.55 16.06
C ALA A 27 2.24 -10.37 17.28
N ALA A 28 3.14 -11.34 17.09
CA ALA A 28 3.71 -12.13 18.17
C ALA A 28 4.52 -11.27 19.16
N GLY A 29 5.33 -10.35 18.66
CA GLY A 29 6.09 -9.40 19.48
C GLY A 29 5.17 -8.47 20.29
N LEU A 30 4.13 -7.93 19.66
CA LEU A 30 3.13 -7.09 20.33
C LEU A 30 2.35 -7.87 21.39
N ALA A 31 1.93 -9.10 21.09
CA ALA A 31 1.26 -9.96 22.05
C ALA A 31 2.17 -10.27 23.25
N GLY A 32 3.43 -10.63 23.02
CA GLY A 32 4.41 -10.86 24.09
C GLY A 32 4.68 -9.60 24.92
N LEU A 33 4.73 -8.43 24.29
CA LEU A 33 4.88 -7.14 24.98
C LEU A 33 3.71 -6.89 25.93
N LEU A 34 2.48 -7.06 25.45
CA LEU A 34 1.26 -6.89 26.24
C LEU A 34 1.20 -7.89 27.39
N VAL A 35 1.41 -9.19 27.10
CA VAL A 35 1.44 -10.24 28.13
C VAL A 35 2.48 -9.92 29.19
N GLY A 36 3.69 -9.50 28.80
CA GLY A 36 4.73 -9.18 29.75
C GLY A 36 4.45 -7.94 30.60
N LEU A 37 3.71 -6.97 30.07
CA LEU A 37 3.31 -5.80 30.86
C LEU A 37 2.41 -6.18 32.04
N PHE A 38 1.54 -7.18 31.87
CA PHE A 38 0.61 -7.64 32.90
C PHE A 38 1.13 -8.82 33.74
N ALA A 39 1.96 -9.70 33.17
CA ALA A 39 2.46 -10.89 33.85
C ALA A 39 3.81 -10.67 34.53
N TRP A 40 4.83 -10.27 33.76
CA TRP A 40 6.18 -10.05 34.27
C TRP A 40 7.06 -9.33 33.25
N TRP A 41 7.81 -8.32 33.71
CA TRP A 41 8.60 -7.41 32.86
C TRP A 41 9.58 -8.08 31.88
N PRO A 42 10.22 -9.25 32.14
CA PRO A 42 11.14 -9.86 31.18
C PRO A 42 10.43 -10.28 29.88
N TYR A 43 9.19 -10.77 29.96
CA TYR A 43 8.41 -11.10 28.76
C TYR A 43 8.13 -9.84 27.93
N ALA A 44 7.96 -8.69 28.59
CA ALA A 44 7.73 -7.43 27.90
C ALA A 44 8.96 -7.03 27.10
N VAL A 45 10.16 -7.23 27.66
CA VAL A 45 11.43 -6.96 26.98
C VAL A 45 11.62 -7.87 25.77
N VAL A 46 11.37 -9.18 25.90
CA VAL A 46 11.45 -10.13 24.78
C VAL A 46 10.46 -9.75 23.68
N GLY A 47 9.22 -9.43 24.04
CA GLY A 47 8.20 -8.99 23.10
C GLY A 47 8.56 -7.69 22.39
N ALA A 48 9.08 -6.70 23.13
CA ALA A 48 9.56 -5.43 22.57
C ALA A 48 10.69 -5.64 21.56
N VAL A 49 11.69 -6.46 21.89
CA VAL A 49 12.81 -6.74 20.99
C VAL A 49 12.32 -7.41 19.70
N LEU A 50 11.42 -8.40 19.82
CA LEU A 50 10.85 -9.08 18.66
C LEU A 50 10.04 -8.12 17.77
N LEU A 51 9.19 -7.29 18.39
CA LEU A 51 8.40 -6.28 17.69
C LEU A 51 9.29 -5.27 16.95
N LEU A 52 10.32 -4.73 17.62
CA LEU A 52 11.26 -3.78 17.02
C LEU A 52 12.04 -4.42 15.86
N ALA A 53 12.48 -5.67 16.00
CA ALA A 53 13.16 -6.39 14.94
C ALA A 53 12.26 -6.60 13.71
N ALA A 54 11.00 -6.99 13.93
CA ALA A 54 10.01 -7.16 12.87
C ALA A 54 9.71 -5.84 12.15
N LEU A 55 9.48 -4.76 12.90
CA LEU A 55 9.25 -3.42 12.36
C LEU A 55 10.44 -2.92 11.55
N ARG A 56 11.67 -3.08 12.07
CA ARG A 56 12.89 -2.69 11.34
C ARG A 56 13.01 -3.43 10.01
N ALA A 57 12.76 -4.74 10.00
CA ALA A 57 12.79 -5.54 8.79
C ALA A 57 11.68 -5.12 7.80
N TRP A 58 10.49 -4.78 8.31
CA TRP A 58 9.39 -4.29 7.50
C TRP A 58 9.72 -2.95 6.85
N PHE A 59 10.23 -1.98 7.60
CA PHE A 59 10.63 -0.69 7.03
C PHE A 59 11.69 -0.85 5.96
N ARG A 60 12.71 -1.69 6.19
CA ARG A 60 13.73 -1.96 5.17
C ARG A 60 13.13 -2.53 3.89
N LYS A 61 12.27 -3.55 4.00
CA LYS A 61 11.60 -4.15 2.84
C LYS A 61 10.72 -3.13 2.10
N ALA A 62 9.96 -2.32 2.84
CA ALA A 62 9.12 -1.28 2.26
C ALA A 62 9.97 -0.21 1.55
N SER A 63 11.08 0.21 2.15
CA SER A 63 12.01 1.14 1.52
C SER A 63 12.65 0.55 0.26
N ASP A 64 13.04 -0.72 0.29
CA ASP A 64 13.61 -1.41 -0.88
C ASP A 64 12.58 -1.53 -2.01
N ASP A 65 11.32 -1.81 -1.69
CA ASP A 65 10.22 -1.88 -2.67
C ASP A 65 9.95 -0.50 -3.31
N VAL A 66 9.91 0.56 -2.49
CA VAL A 66 9.73 1.93 -2.99
C VAL A 66 10.94 2.40 -3.81
N ALA A 67 12.15 2.05 -3.41
CA ALA A 67 13.37 2.44 -4.12
C ALA A 67 13.48 1.82 -5.52
N ARG A 68 12.75 0.73 -5.79
CA ARG A 68 12.67 0.07 -7.10
C ARG A 68 11.69 0.75 -8.06
N LEU A 69 10.82 1.63 -7.57
CA LEU A 69 9.87 2.34 -8.43
C LEU A 69 10.62 3.33 -9.33
N PRO A 70 10.20 3.51 -10.60
CA PRO A 70 10.76 4.52 -11.48
C PRO A 70 10.66 5.90 -10.82
N ARG A 71 11.80 6.58 -10.68
CA ARG A 71 11.86 7.92 -10.06
C ARG A 71 11.23 9.02 -10.92
N GLU A 72 10.95 8.72 -12.19
CA GLU A 72 10.28 9.61 -13.13
C GLU A 72 8.89 9.04 -13.47
N GLN A 73 7.83 9.71 -13.01
CA GLN A 73 6.47 9.42 -13.43
C GLN A 73 6.24 10.01 -14.82
N ARG A 74 6.30 9.18 -15.86
CA ARG A 74 5.87 9.62 -17.19
C ARG A 74 4.36 9.84 -17.18
N LEU A 75 3.92 11.09 -17.36
CA LEU A 75 2.51 11.47 -17.50
C LEU A 75 1.77 10.69 -18.61
N SER A 76 2.53 10.04 -19.51
CA SER A 76 2.02 9.22 -20.62
C SER A 76 1.54 7.81 -20.21
N SER A 77 1.86 7.31 -19.01
CA SER A 77 1.47 5.95 -18.59
C SER A 77 0.27 5.91 -17.62
N ALA A 78 -0.35 7.06 -17.35
CA ALA A 78 -1.60 7.07 -16.61
C ALA A 78 -2.73 6.65 -17.55
N VAL A 79 -3.30 5.46 -17.31
CA VAL A 79 -4.52 4.93 -17.97
C VAL A 79 -5.77 5.76 -17.62
N LEU A 80 -5.63 6.81 -16.82
CA LEU A 80 -6.68 7.77 -16.57
C LEU A 80 -6.81 8.68 -17.80
N PRO A 81 -7.98 8.73 -18.48
CA PRO A 81 -8.21 9.75 -19.47
C PRO A 81 -8.01 11.10 -18.78
N ALA A 82 -7.16 11.96 -19.36
CA ALA A 82 -6.95 13.31 -18.87
C ALA A 82 -8.26 14.09 -19.07
N VAL A 83 -9.19 13.95 -18.13
CA VAL A 83 -10.37 14.80 -18.07
C VAL A 83 -9.83 16.21 -17.83
N PRO A 84 -9.99 17.15 -18.78
CA PRO A 84 -9.53 18.50 -18.56
C PRO A 84 -10.29 19.06 -17.36
N LEU A 85 -9.55 19.60 -16.38
CA LEU A 85 -10.13 20.34 -15.26
C LEU A 85 -11.02 21.44 -15.87
N ARG A 86 -12.34 21.35 -15.64
CA ARG A 86 -13.27 22.38 -16.10
C ARG A 86 -12.89 23.68 -15.39
N ALA A 87 -12.38 24.64 -16.16
CA ALA A 87 -12.06 25.96 -15.63
C ALA A 87 -13.32 26.57 -14.97
N PRO A 88 -13.22 27.11 -13.75
CA PRO A 88 -14.32 27.82 -13.12
C PRO A 88 -14.61 29.08 -13.95
N GLY A 89 -15.66 29.08 -14.77
CA GLY A 89 -16.11 30.27 -15.49
C GLY A 89 -16.71 30.08 -16.88
N ALA A 90 -16.65 28.89 -17.50
CA ALA A 90 -17.31 28.66 -18.79
C ALA A 90 -18.82 28.41 -18.61
N GLY A 91 -19.56 29.49 -18.31
CA GLY A 91 -21.00 29.55 -18.52
C GLY A 91 -21.32 29.52 -20.03
N PRO A 92 -22.52 29.06 -20.43
CA PRO A 92 -22.91 29.01 -21.84
C PRO A 92 -22.91 30.42 -22.43
N ALA A 93 -22.03 30.67 -23.41
CA ALA A 93 -22.14 31.83 -24.27
C ALA A 93 -23.38 31.64 -25.16
N GLU A 94 -24.48 32.24 -24.73
CA GLU A 94 -25.63 32.51 -25.57
C GLU A 94 -25.18 33.29 -26.82
N GLY A 95 -25.59 32.81 -28.00
CA GLY A 95 -25.69 33.65 -29.19
C GLY A 95 -25.10 33.05 -30.46
N GLN A 96 -25.94 32.36 -31.25
CA GLN A 96 -25.99 32.55 -32.71
C GLN A 96 -27.19 31.82 -33.32
N ALA A 97 -28.26 32.58 -33.60
CA ALA A 97 -29.34 32.20 -34.51
C ALA A 97 -29.01 32.76 -35.92
N PRO A 98 -29.20 31.98 -37.00
CA PRO A 98 -29.01 32.46 -38.36
C PRO A 98 -30.18 33.36 -38.80
N ARG A 99 -29.84 34.38 -39.59
CA ARG A 99 -30.76 35.39 -40.16
C ARG A 99 -31.80 34.79 -41.09
#